data_AF-W4URA4-F1
#
_entry.id   AF-W4URA4-F1
#
_cell.length_a   1.000
_cell.length_b   1.000
_cell.length_c   1.000
_cell.angle_alpha   90.00
_cell.angle_beta   90.00
_cell.angle_gamma   90.00
#
_symmetry.space_group_name_H-M   'P 1'
#
loop_
_entity.id
_entity.type
_entity.pdbx_description
1 polymer ?
#
loop_
_entity_poly.entity_id
_entity_poly.type
_entity_poly.pdbx_seq_one_letter_code
_entity_poly.pdbx_strand_id
1 'polypeptide(L)'
;MAKEGIKGVQNQREHYVKICNIVKADVSAEVIATDYEGMIKEGEELAALNPHIVVKVPCIADGIKAIKYFTGKGIRTNCTLVFSLGQALLAAKAGASYVSPFVGRLDDISEDGIGLVAGIVDMYARYGYQTQVLAASIRSTKHIIECVEVGADVATCPLSAIKGLLNHPLTDSGLKTFLADYKKVNG
;
A
#
# COMPACT_ATOMS: atom_id res chain seq x y z
N MET A 1 6.13 8.46 -10.31
CA MET A 1 6.66 9.73 -10.85
C MET A 1 7.81 9.51 -11.83
N ALA A 2 8.99 9.04 -11.41
CA ALA A 2 10.13 8.87 -12.32
C ALA A 2 9.90 7.83 -13.44
N LYS A 3 9.32 6.67 -13.11
CA LYS A 3 8.95 5.63 -14.09
C LYS A 3 7.94 6.13 -15.14
N GLU A 4 7.10 7.07 -14.76
CA GLU A 4 6.08 7.69 -15.62
C GLU A 4 6.61 8.95 -16.34
N GLY A 5 7.90 9.28 -16.22
CA GLY A 5 8.51 10.43 -16.86
C GLY A 5 8.10 11.80 -16.30
N ILE A 6 7.44 11.86 -15.14
CA ILE A 6 6.93 13.10 -14.54
C ILE A 6 8.06 13.84 -13.81
N LYS A 7 8.36 15.07 -14.27
CA LYS A 7 9.46 15.90 -13.75
C LYS A 7 8.95 17.19 -13.12
N GLY A 8 9.59 17.62 -12.04
CA GLY A 8 9.26 18.86 -11.33
C GLY A 8 8.13 18.71 -10.30
N VAL A 9 8.25 19.44 -9.19
CA VAL A 9 7.33 19.32 -8.04
C VAL A 9 5.89 19.63 -8.43
N GLN A 10 5.66 20.68 -9.22
CA GLN A 10 4.32 21.08 -9.63
C GLN A 10 3.61 19.99 -10.44
N ASN A 11 4.29 19.41 -11.42
CA ASN A 11 3.74 18.32 -12.24
C ASN A 11 3.45 17.06 -11.41
N GLN A 12 4.27 16.77 -10.39
CA GLN A 12 4.03 15.66 -9.47
C GLN A 12 2.76 15.90 -8.63
N ARG A 13 2.57 17.12 -8.11
CA ARG A 13 1.37 17.51 -7.36
C ARG A 13 0.11 17.42 -8.22
N GLU A 14 0.15 17.97 -9.43
CA GLU A 14 -0.96 17.86 -10.38
C GLU A 14 -1.28 16.42 -10.73
N HIS A 15 -0.26 15.57 -10.84
CA HIS A 15 -0.47 14.15 -11.09
C HIS A 15 -1.14 13.45 -9.90
N TYR A 16 -0.75 13.74 -8.66
CA TYR A 16 -1.46 13.22 -7.49
C TYR A 16 -2.94 13.64 -7.48
N VAL A 17 -3.24 14.90 -7.77
CA VAL A 17 -4.63 15.39 -7.86
C VAL A 17 -5.41 14.67 -8.96
N LYS A 18 -4.80 14.46 -10.14
CA LYS A 18 -5.41 13.69 -11.23
C LYS A 18 -5.74 12.27 -10.79
N ILE A 19 -4.82 11.58 -10.10
CA ILE A 19 -5.08 10.24 -9.57
C ILE A 19 -6.23 10.30 -8.57
N CYS A 20 -6.21 11.20 -7.59
CA CYS A 20 -7.27 11.34 -6.59
C CYS A 20 -8.65 11.54 -7.23
N ASN A 21 -8.75 12.34 -8.29
CA ASN A 21 -10.00 12.60 -8.99
C ASN A 21 -10.52 11.37 -9.79
N ILE A 22 -9.62 10.49 -10.22
CA ILE A 22 -9.96 9.24 -10.91
C ILE A 22 -10.43 8.19 -9.91
N VAL A 23 -9.63 7.89 -8.87
CA VAL A 23 -9.95 6.80 -7.93
C VAL A 23 -10.95 7.19 -6.85
N LYS A 24 -11.02 8.48 -6.45
CA LYS A 24 -11.89 8.99 -5.38
C LYS A 24 -11.77 8.17 -4.08
N ALA A 25 -10.56 7.71 -3.81
CA ALA A 25 -10.17 6.86 -2.70
C ALA A 25 -8.72 7.18 -2.33
N ASP A 26 -8.20 6.56 -1.28
CA ASP A 26 -6.92 6.92 -0.69
C ASP A 26 -5.73 6.80 -1.65
N VAL A 27 -4.95 7.88 -1.73
CA VAL A 27 -3.74 7.98 -2.54
C VAL A 27 -2.58 8.33 -1.62
N SER A 28 -1.65 7.39 -1.45
CA SER A 28 -0.42 7.63 -0.68
C SER A 28 0.54 8.53 -1.46
N ALA A 29 0.89 9.70 -0.92
CA ALA A 29 1.89 10.62 -1.47
C ALA A 29 3.05 10.78 -0.50
N GLU A 30 4.28 10.60 -0.98
CA GLU A 30 5.48 10.46 -0.15
C GLU A 30 6.22 11.77 0.06
N VAL A 31 6.62 12.03 1.31
CA VAL A 31 7.58 13.09 1.66
C VAL A 31 9.00 12.67 1.26
N ILE A 32 9.82 13.64 0.88
CA ILE A 32 11.21 13.42 0.47
C ILE A 32 12.19 13.85 1.58
N ALA A 33 11.82 14.85 2.38
CA ALA A 33 12.60 15.28 3.53
C ALA A 33 12.88 14.14 4.51
N THR A 34 14.05 14.19 5.16
CA THR A 34 14.47 13.18 6.15
C THR A 34 14.54 13.72 7.57
N ASP A 35 14.48 15.04 7.75
CA ASP A 35 14.37 15.73 9.04
C ASP A 35 12.91 16.01 9.39
N TYR A 36 12.65 16.18 10.69
CA TYR A 36 11.30 16.38 11.21
C TYR A 36 10.61 17.62 10.62
N GLU A 37 11.26 18.77 10.63
CA GLU A 37 10.71 20.04 10.17
C GLU A 37 10.36 20.00 8.67
N GLY A 38 11.24 19.44 7.85
CA GLY A 38 11.02 19.23 6.43
C GLY A 38 9.85 18.28 6.16
N MET A 39 9.76 17.16 6.89
CA MET A 39 8.64 16.23 6.74
C MET A 39 7.30 16.87 7.07
N ILE A 40 7.22 17.67 8.14
CA ILE A 40 5.99 18.39 8.50
C ILE A 40 5.57 19.31 7.36
N LYS A 41 6.49 20.15 6.89
CA LYS A 41 6.21 21.10 5.82
C LYS A 41 5.70 20.40 4.56
N GLU A 42 6.42 19.39 4.08
CA GLU A 42 6.05 18.66 2.87
C GLU A 42 4.73 17.89 3.06
N GLY A 43 4.54 17.25 4.21
CA GLY A 43 3.33 16.48 4.50
C GLY A 43 2.08 17.33 4.57
N GLU A 44 2.14 18.53 5.15
CA GLU A 44 1.01 19.48 5.14
C GLU A 44 0.69 19.99 3.74
N GLU A 45 1.73 20.32 2.95
CA GLU A 45 1.57 20.73 1.56
C GLU A 45 0.93 19.62 0.72
N LEU A 46 1.29 18.35 0.94
CA LEU A 46 0.68 17.20 0.27
C LEU A 46 -0.76 16.97 0.71
N ALA A 47 -1.05 17.00 2.02
CA ALA A 47 -2.39 16.79 2.56
C ALA A 47 -3.38 17.86 2.08
N ALA A 48 -2.91 19.09 1.85
CA ALA A 48 -3.74 20.19 1.33
C ALA A 48 -4.16 20.01 -0.14
N LEU A 49 -3.52 19.12 -0.91
CA LEU A 49 -3.82 18.95 -2.34
C LEU A 49 -5.20 18.36 -2.59
N ASN A 50 -5.61 17.39 -1.77
CA ASN A 50 -6.87 16.67 -1.92
C ASN A 50 -7.20 15.87 -0.64
N PRO A 51 -8.47 15.79 -0.20
CA PRO A 51 -8.86 15.02 0.99
C PRO A 51 -8.52 13.51 0.94
N HIS A 52 -8.34 12.96 -0.28
CA HIS A 52 -7.94 11.57 -0.46
C HIS A 52 -6.44 11.31 -0.26
N ILE A 53 -5.61 12.34 -0.08
CA ILE A 53 -4.18 12.15 0.16
C ILE A 53 -3.95 11.54 1.54
N VAL A 54 -3.09 10.52 1.56
CA VAL A 54 -2.50 9.94 2.76
C VAL A 54 -1.00 10.23 2.71
N VAL A 55 -0.47 10.93 3.71
CA VAL A 55 0.94 11.33 3.73
C VAL A 55 1.80 10.12 4.06
N LYS A 56 2.64 9.70 3.12
CA LYS A 56 3.50 8.54 3.28
C LYS A 56 4.84 8.97 3.85
N VAL A 57 5.21 8.38 4.99
CA VAL A 57 6.34 8.80 5.84
C VAL A 57 7.24 7.59 6.12
N PRO A 58 8.57 7.69 5.95
CA PRO A 58 9.47 6.56 6.21
C PRO A 58 9.58 6.24 7.70
N CYS A 59 9.75 4.96 8.03
CA CYS A 59 9.89 4.47 9.40
C CYS A 59 11.29 4.77 10.00
N ILE A 60 11.59 6.06 10.19
CA ILE A 60 12.78 6.58 10.88
C ILE A 60 12.37 7.40 12.11
N ALA A 61 13.31 7.74 13.00
CA ALA A 61 13.01 8.44 14.25
C ALA A 61 12.19 9.72 14.05
N ASP A 62 12.59 10.59 13.13
CA ASP A 62 11.86 11.82 12.81
C ASP A 62 10.55 11.55 12.06
N GLY A 63 10.48 10.47 11.27
CA GLY A 63 9.25 10.01 10.65
C GLY A 63 8.19 9.58 11.67
N ILE A 64 8.58 8.86 12.73
CA ILE A 64 7.67 8.49 13.82
C ILE A 64 7.16 9.73 14.57
N LYS A 65 8.03 10.73 14.82
CA LYS A 65 7.60 12.03 15.39
C LYS A 65 6.64 12.76 14.45
N ALA A 66 6.92 12.78 13.14
CA ALA A 66 6.08 13.40 12.14
C ALA A 66 4.70 12.74 12.06
N ILE A 67 4.64 11.40 12.10
CA ILE A 67 3.37 10.66 12.18
C ILE A 67 2.57 11.10 13.40
N LYS A 68 3.21 11.20 14.58
CA LYS A 68 2.51 11.65 15.80
C LYS A 68 1.94 13.06 15.66
N TYR A 69 2.68 13.97 15.03
CA TYR A 69 2.22 15.31 14.73
C TYR A 69 1.00 15.30 13.78
N PHE A 70 1.09 14.58 12.66
CA PHE A 70 0.03 14.50 11.67
C PHE A 70 -1.26 13.90 12.24
N THR A 71 -1.15 12.83 13.03
CA THR A 71 -2.28 12.24 13.76
C THR A 71 -2.97 13.28 14.65
N GLY A 72 -2.20 14.11 15.36
CA GLY A 72 -2.75 15.18 16.21
C GLY A 72 -3.51 16.27 15.43
N LYS A 73 -3.23 16.41 14.13
CA LYS A 73 -3.94 17.31 13.20
C LYS A 73 -5.04 16.63 12.40
N GLY A 74 -5.28 15.33 12.60
CA GLY A 74 -6.22 14.55 11.79
C GLY A 74 -5.74 14.29 10.36
N ILE A 75 -4.44 14.47 10.07
CA ILE A 75 -3.85 14.15 8.77
C ILE A 75 -3.49 12.67 8.74
N ARG A 76 -4.04 11.96 7.77
CA ARG A 76 -3.85 10.52 7.61
C ARG A 76 -2.45 10.21 7.11
N THR A 77 -1.84 9.16 7.65
CA THR A 77 -0.46 8.80 7.36
C THR A 77 -0.29 7.33 7.01
N ASN A 78 0.69 7.05 6.14
CA ASN A 78 1.13 5.71 5.80
C ASN A 78 2.62 5.55 6.14
N CYS A 79 2.92 4.79 7.20
CA CYS A 79 4.30 4.52 7.59
C CYS A 79 4.93 3.47 6.66
N THR A 80 5.94 3.85 5.88
CA THR A 80 6.57 3.00 4.86
C THR A 80 7.97 2.54 5.26
N LEU A 81 8.55 1.60 4.49
CA LEU A 81 9.86 1.00 4.75
C LEU A 81 9.90 0.25 6.10
N VAL A 82 8.84 -0.53 6.36
CA VAL A 82 8.73 -1.38 7.54
C VAL A 82 9.16 -2.81 7.19
N PHE A 83 10.04 -3.37 8.02
CA PHE A 83 10.67 -4.67 7.85
C PHE A 83 10.70 -5.48 9.15
N SER A 84 10.04 -5.00 10.21
CA SER A 84 10.02 -5.67 11.52
C SER A 84 8.76 -5.33 12.33
N LEU A 85 8.41 -6.21 13.28
CA LEU A 85 7.30 -5.97 14.22
C LEU A 85 7.53 -4.74 15.08
N GLY A 86 8.77 -4.50 15.52
CA GLY A 86 9.11 -3.33 16.34
C GLY A 86 8.85 -2.01 15.62
N GLN A 87 9.16 -1.93 14.32
CA GLN A 87 8.83 -0.78 13.48
C GLN A 87 7.32 -0.59 13.34
N ALA A 88 6.57 -1.67 13.08
CA ALA A 88 5.12 -1.60 12.98
C ALA A 88 4.45 -1.17 14.31
N LEU A 89 5.00 -1.61 15.44
CA LEU A 89 4.56 -1.19 16.77
C LEU A 89 4.75 0.33 16.96
N LEU A 90 5.91 0.87 16.61
CA LEU A 90 6.17 2.31 16.70
C LEU A 90 5.21 3.13 15.84
N ALA A 91 4.96 2.69 14.60
CA ALA A 91 4.02 3.34 13.70
C ALA A 91 2.60 3.39 14.28
N ALA A 92 2.10 2.26 14.80
CA ALA A 92 0.77 2.20 15.42
C ALA A 92 0.67 3.09 16.66
N LYS A 93 1.68 3.08 17.53
CA LYS A 93 1.70 3.92 18.74
C LYS A 93 1.78 5.42 18.43
N ALA A 94 2.39 5.80 17.30
CA ALA A 94 2.37 7.17 16.80
C ALA A 94 1.01 7.55 16.18
N GLY A 95 0.15 6.58 15.91
CA GLY A 95 -1.20 6.78 15.38
C GLY A 95 -1.28 6.75 13.86
N ALA A 96 -0.37 6.05 13.18
CA ALA A 96 -0.42 5.91 11.73
C ALA A 96 -1.78 5.35 11.26
N SER A 97 -2.29 5.82 10.13
CA SER A 97 -3.51 5.26 9.52
C SER A 97 -3.20 3.91 8.86
N TYR A 98 -2.04 3.83 8.21
CA TYR A 98 -1.52 2.62 7.58
C TYR A 98 -0.08 2.34 7.99
N VAL A 99 0.28 1.06 8.02
CA VAL A 99 1.66 0.58 8.04
C VAL A 99 1.93 -0.24 6.78
N SER A 100 3.04 0.02 6.10
CA SER A 100 3.42 -0.66 4.86
C SER A 100 4.64 -1.57 5.05
N PRO A 101 4.47 -2.84 5.47
CA PRO A 101 5.54 -3.83 5.42
C PRO A 101 5.89 -4.23 3.98
N PHE A 102 7.18 -4.38 3.68
CA PHE A 102 7.66 -4.63 2.30
C PHE A 102 7.98 -6.13 2.09
N VAL A 103 6.94 -6.91 1.79
CA VAL A 103 7.00 -8.37 1.60
C VAL A 103 8.10 -8.77 0.62
N GLY A 104 7.97 -8.35 -0.64
CA GLY A 104 8.88 -8.81 -1.69
C GLY A 104 10.28 -8.23 -1.64
N ARG A 105 10.65 -7.44 -0.63
CA ARG A 105 12.07 -7.08 -0.37
C ARG A 105 12.69 -7.98 0.70
N LEU A 106 11.87 -8.54 1.59
CA LEU A 106 12.30 -9.58 2.53
C LEU A 106 12.56 -10.88 1.78
N ASP A 107 11.67 -11.24 0.85
CA ASP A 107 11.88 -12.43 0.00
C ASP A 107 13.18 -12.33 -0.81
N ASP A 108 13.54 -11.12 -1.29
CA ASP A 108 14.78 -10.87 -2.05
C ASP A 108 16.05 -11.19 -1.22
N ILE A 109 15.95 -11.19 0.12
CA ILE A 109 17.04 -11.54 1.06
C ILE A 109 16.79 -12.87 1.77
N SER A 110 15.88 -13.71 1.25
CA SER A 110 15.52 -15.03 1.82
C SER A 110 14.88 -14.97 3.22
N GLU A 111 14.20 -13.88 3.55
CA GLU A 111 13.36 -13.77 4.74
C GLU A 111 11.88 -13.93 4.38
N ASP A 112 11.08 -14.40 5.34
CA ASP A 112 9.64 -14.60 5.15
C ASP A 112 8.86 -13.28 5.26
N GLY A 113 8.59 -12.65 4.11
CA GLY A 113 7.85 -11.40 4.04
C GLY A 113 6.38 -11.52 4.45
N ILE A 114 5.73 -12.66 4.16
CA ILE A 114 4.33 -12.92 4.53
C ILE A 114 4.23 -13.18 6.03
N GLY A 115 5.17 -13.91 6.61
CA GLY A 115 5.27 -14.12 8.05
C GLY A 115 5.35 -12.80 8.84
N LEU A 116 6.05 -11.79 8.32
CA LEU A 116 6.04 -10.46 8.92
C LEU A 116 4.64 -9.83 8.89
N VAL A 117 3.92 -9.90 7.76
CA VAL A 117 2.55 -9.37 7.65
C VAL A 117 1.63 -10.05 8.67
N ALA A 118 1.66 -11.38 8.73
CA ALA A 118 0.89 -12.16 9.70
C ALA A 118 1.15 -11.72 11.14
N GLY A 119 2.43 -11.59 11.51
CA GLY A 119 2.81 -11.13 12.86
C GLY A 119 2.32 -9.72 13.18
N ILE A 120 2.30 -8.81 12.20
CA ILE A 120 1.78 -7.45 12.39
C ILE A 120 0.26 -7.48 12.60
N VAL A 121 -0.47 -8.23 11.76
CA VAL A 121 -1.93 -8.40 11.88
C VAL A 121 -2.28 -8.96 13.26
N ASP A 122 -1.64 -10.05 13.68
CA ASP A 122 -1.84 -10.66 15.00
C ASP A 122 -1.56 -9.67 16.14
N MET A 123 -0.47 -8.91 16.05
CA MET A 123 -0.11 -7.92 17.04
C MET A 123 -1.16 -6.80 17.11
N TYR A 124 -1.61 -6.28 15.97
CA TYR A 124 -2.59 -5.20 15.91
C TYR A 124 -3.94 -5.65 16.45
N ALA A 125 -4.41 -6.84 16.08
CA ALA A 125 -5.62 -7.43 16.63
C ALA A 125 -5.53 -7.62 18.16
N ARG A 126 -4.41 -8.17 18.65
CA ARG A 126 -4.21 -8.42 20.09
C ARG A 126 -4.24 -7.16 20.95
N TYR A 127 -3.64 -6.06 20.46
CA TYR A 127 -3.56 -4.81 21.21
C TYR A 127 -4.65 -3.79 20.83
N GLY A 128 -5.54 -4.12 19.90
CA GLY A 128 -6.63 -3.24 19.45
C GLY A 128 -6.15 -2.01 18.68
N TYR A 129 -5.00 -2.10 18.00
CA TYR A 129 -4.51 -1.00 17.16
C TYR A 129 -5.42 -0.82 15.94
N GLN A 130 -5.74 0.45 15.64
CA GLN A 130 -6.61 0.82 14.52
C GLN A 130 -5.84 1.08 13.21
N THR A 131 -4.51 1.06 13.27
CA THR A 131 -3.64 1.16 12.09
C THR A 131 -3.89 -0.04 11.20
N GLN A 132 -4.13 0.20 9.91
CA GLN A 132 -4.34 -0.85 8.92
C GLN A 132 -3.01 -1.38 8.37
N VAL A 133 -2.92 -2.70 8.20
CA VAL A 133 -1.79 -3.39 7.59
C VAL A 133 -1.92 -3.36 6.07
N LEU A 134 -1.11 -2.51 5.44
CA LEU A 134 -1.05 -2.34 3.99
C LEU A 134 0.15 -3.13 3.44
N ALA A 135 -0.07 -4.40 3.10
CA ALA A 135 0.97 -5.23 2.52
C ALA A 135 1.51 -4.62 1.21
N ALA A 136 2.80 -4.28 1.20
CA ALA A 136 3.46 -3.57 0.12
C ALA A 136 4.62 -4.38 -0.46
N SER A 137 5.19 -3.88 -1.57
CA SER A 137 6.22 -4.59 -2.33
C SER A 137 5.77 -5.98 -2.83
N ILE A 138 4.49 -6.11 -3.17
CA ILE A 138 3.90 -7.32 -3.74
C ILE A 138 4.52 -7.62 -5.12
N ARG A 139 4.96 -8.86 -5.34
CA ARG A 139 5.65 -9.29 -6.58
C ARG A 139 4.81 -10.19 -7.48
N SER A 140 3.88 -10.94 -6.90
CA SER A 140 3.18 -12.02 -7.58
C SER A 140 1.71 -12.06 -7.18
N THR A 141 0.89 -12.75 -7.99
CA THR A 141 -0.50 -13.11 -7.63
C THR A 141 -0.55 -13.88 -6.31
N LYS A 142 0.46 -14.75 -6.07
CA LYS A 142 0.55 -15.59 -4.88
C LYS A 142 0.63 -14.75 -3.60
N HIS A 143 1.46 -13.69 -3.58
CA HIS A 143 1.53 -12.80 -2.41
C HIS A 143 0.17 -12.14 -2.10
N ILE A 144 -0.64 -11.84 -3.11
CA ILE A 144 -1.97 -11.26 -2.88
C ILE A 144 -2.85 -12.26 -2.13
N ILE A 145 -2.85 -13.53 -2.56
CA ILE A 145 -3.60 -14.60 -1.89
C ILE A 145 -3.09 -14.81 -0.47
N GLU A 146 -1.77 -14.89 -0.28
CA GLU A 146 -1.17 -15.06 1.05
C GLU A 146 -1.48 -13.87 1.97
N CYS A 147 -1.53 -12.64 1.46
CA CYS A 147 -1.95 -11.46 2.23
C CYS A 147 -3.40 -11.57 2.71
N VAL A 148 -4.30 -12.13 1.88
CA VAL A 148 -5.69 -12.40 2.27
C VAL A 148 -5.74 -13.46 3.36
N GLU A 149 -4.97 -14.54 3.22
CA GLU A 149 -4.94 -15.65 4.19
C GLU A 149 -4.47 -15.21 5.57
N VAL A 150 -3.51 -14.29 5.64
CA VAL A 150 -2.99 -13.75 6.91
C VAL A 150 -3.75 -12.54 7.43
N GLY A 151 -4.81 -12.11 6.73
CA GLY A 151 -5.71 -11.04 7.20
C GLY A 151 -5.17 -9.62 7.06
N ALA A 152 -4.32 -9.34 6.07
CA ALA A 152 -3.92 -7.96 5.77
C ALA A 152 -5.13 -7.11 5.36
N ASP A 153 -5.23 -5.89 5.89
CA ASP A 153 -6.35 -4.98 5.58
C ASP A 153 -6.32 -4.49 4.13
N VAL A 154 -5.12 -4.24 3.60
CA VAL A 154 -4.91 -3.71 2.25
C VAL A 154 -3.70 -4.37 1.61
N ALA A 155 -3.73 -4.59 0.29
CA ALA A 155 -2.56 -4.94 -0.51
C ALA A 155 -2.35 -3.91 -1.63
N THR A 156 -1.15 -3.34 -1.71
CA THR A 156 -0.76 -2.48 -2.84
C THR A 156 0.08 -3.27 -3.85
N CYS A 157 -0.46 -3.44 -5.05
CA CYS A 157 0.06 -4.41 -6.02
C CYS A 157 0.36 -3.74 -7.37
N PRO A 158 1.37 -4.21 -8.12
CA PRO A 158 1.51 -3.86 -9.53
C PRO A 158 0.35 -4.43 -10.34
N LEU A 159 0.01 -3.76 -11.45
CA LEU A 159 -1.11 -4.17 -12.32
C LEU A 159 -1.00 -5.61 -12.83
N SER A 160 0.22 -6.10 -13.08
CA SER A 160 0.46 -7.47 -13.52
C SER A 160 0.02 -8.52 -12.50
N ALA A 161 0.31 -8.31 -11.21
CA ALA A 161 -0.12 -9.22 -10.15
C ALA A 161 -1.65 -9.23 -10.01
N ILE A 162 -2.30 -8.06 -10.11
CA ILE A 162 -3.76 -7.94 -10.07
C ILE A 162 -4.40 -8.68 -11.25
N LYS A 163 -3.94 -8.41 -12.49
CA LYS A 163 -4.45 -9.10 -13.69
C LYS A 163 -4.19 -10.61 -13.64
N GLY A 164 -3.11 -11.03 -12.99
CA GLY A 164 -2.81 -12.43 -12.77
C GLY A 164 -3.89 -13.18 -11.99
N LEU A 165 -4.68 -12.51 -11.13
CA LEU A 165 -5.81 -13.12 -10.40
C LEU A 165 -6.95 -13.58 -11.32
N LEU A 166 -7.07 -13.01 -12.52
CA LEU A 166 -8.11 -13.37 -13.49
C LEU A 166 -7.78 -14.66 -14.27
N ASN A 167 -6.53 -15.11 -14.20
CA ASN A 167 -6.04 -16.20 -15.06
C ASN A 167 -6.20 -17.55 -14.35
N HIS A 168 -7.01 -18.44 -14.93
CA HIS A 168 -7.11 -19.82 -14.49
C HIS A 168 -7.37 -20.75 -15.70
N PRO A 169 -6.58 -21.82 -15.90
CA PRO A 169 -6.67 -22.65 -17.10
C PRO A 169 -8.04 -23.30 -17.29
N LEU A 170 -8.74 -23.62 -16.19
CA LEU A 170 -10.10 -24.18 -16.27
C LEU A 170 -11.15 -23.15 -16.69
N THR A 171 -10.94 -21.86 -16.39
CA THR A 171 -11.82 -20.79 -16.87
C THR A 171 -11.72 -20.69 -18.40
N ASP A 172 -10.50 -20.71 -18.92
CA ASP A 172 -10.25 -20.65 -20.36
C ASP A 172 -10.81 -21.89 -21.08
N SER A 173 -10.57 -23.09 -20.53
CA SER A 173 -11.11 -24.31 -21.14
C SER A 173 -12.63 -24.36 -21.07
N GLY A 174 -13.23 -23.93 -19.95
CA GLY A 174 -14.68 -23.89 -19.77
C GLY A 174 -15.34 -22.95 -20.77
N LEU A 175 -14.80 -21.73 -20.93
CA LEU A 175 -15.32 -20.76 -21.89
C LEU A 175 -15.23 -21.26 -23.33
N LYS A 176 -14.12 -21.92 -23.71
CA LYS A 176 -13.97 -22.55 -25.03
C LYS A 176 -15.04 -23.59 -25.28
N THR A 177 -15.33 -24.44 -24.30
CA THR A 177 -16.40 -25.45 -24.40
C THR A 177 -17.77 -24.81 -24.57
N PHE A 178 -18.11 -23.80 -23.76
CA PHE A 178 -19.39 -23.09 -23.87
C PHE A 178 -19.60 -22.46 -25.25
N LEU A 179 -18.56 -21.80 -25.80
CA LEU A 179 -18.64 -21.20 -27.13
C LEU A 179 -18.76 -22.25 -28.24
N ALA A 180 -18.07 -23.39 -28.11
CA ALA A 180 -18.17 -24.48 -29.06
C ALA A 180 -19.56 -25.12 -29.05
N ASP A 181 -20.15 -25.36 -27.87
CA ASP A 181 -21.48 -25.96 -27.76
C ASP A 181 -22.58 -25.01 -28.23
N TYR A 182 -22.47 -23.71 -27.94
CA TYR A 182 -23.38 -22.71 -28.49
C TYR A 182 -23.39 -22.73 -30.02
N LYS A 183 -22.20 -22.80 -30.64
CA LYS A 183 -22.05 -22.85 -32.09
C LYS A 183 -22.66 -24.13 -32.69
N LYS A 184 -22.57 -25.28 -32.02
CA LYS A 184 -23.19 -26.53 -32.50
C LYS A 184 -24.71 -26.46 -32.60
N VAL A 185 -25.35 -25.66 -31.74
CA VAL A 185 -26.82 -25.56 -31.67
C VAL A 185 -27.36 -24.39 -32.51
N ASN A 186 -26.61 -23.30 -32.65
CA ASN A 186 -27.12 -22.03 -33.19
C ASN A 186 -26.33 -21.44 -34.36
N GLY A 187 -25.29 -22.12 -34.87
CA GLY A 187 -24.42 -21.64 -35.95
C GLY A 187 -24.28 -22.65 -37.07
#